data_AF-A0A482VLF1-F1
#
_entry.id   AF-A0A482VLF1-F1
#
_cell.length_a   1.000
_cell.length_b   1.000
_cell.length_c   1.000
_cell.angle_alpha   90.00
_cell.angle_beta   90.00
_cell.angle_gamma   90.00
#
_symmetry.space_group_name_H-M   'P 1'
#
loop_
_entity.id
_entity.type
_entity.pdbx_description
1 polymer ?
#
loop_
_entity_poly.entity_id
_entity_poly.type
_entity_poly.pdbx_seq_one_letter_code
_entity_poly.pdbx_strand_id
1 'polypeptide(L)'
;ARSAAPCVLFFDELDSIAKSRGGNVGDAGGAADRVINQILTEMDGMGAKKNVFIIGATNRPDIIDPAILRPGRLDQLIYIPLPDEKSREAIFKANLRKSPVAKDVDLSYIAKVTHGFSGADLTEICQRACKLAIRQSIETEIRRERERATNPNSAMDLDEDDPVPEITRAHFEEAMRFARRSVSDNDIRKYEMFAQTLQQSRGFGTNFRFPSGAGGPTAPGGTGGDQGNFQDDPEDDLYS
;
A
#
# COMPACT_ATOMS: atom_id res chain seq x y z
N ALA A 1 16.31 -12.28 13.92
CA ALA A 1 15.29 -11.37 14.47
C ALA A 1 15.38 -11.26 16.00
N ARG A 2 15.14 -12.34 16.77
CA ARG A 2 15.10 -12.29 18.25
C ARG A 2 16.40 -11.81 18.91
N SER A 3 17.56 -12.16 18.36
CA SER A 3 18.88 -11.69 18.81
C SER A 3 19.19 -10.24 18.42
N ALA A 4 18.43 -9.68 17.48
CA ALA A 4 18.63 -8.35 16.92
C ALA A 4 17.53 -7.37 17.39
N ALA A 5 16.83 -7.67 18.49
CA ALA A 5 15.78 -6.80 19.00
C ALA A 5 16.38 -5.45 19.47
N PRO A 6 15.74 -4.30 19.17
CA PRO A 6 14.48 -4.14 18.45
C PRO A 6 14.61 -4.31 16.92
N CYS A 7 13.72 -5.08 16.29
CA CYS A 7 13.81 -5.43 14.87
C CYS A 7 12.45 -5.37 14.18
N VAL A 8 12.41 -4.83 12.95
CA VAL A 8 11.27 -4.95 12.05
C VAL A 8 11.55 -6.07 11.06
N LEU A 9 10.64 -7.04 10.97
CA LEU A 9 10.67 -8.12 10.00
C LEU A 9 9.62 -7.85 8.93
N PHE A 10 10.06 -7.65 7.69
CA PHE A 10 9.18 -7.39 6.55
C PHE A 10 9.14 -8.60 5.62
N PHE A 11 7.94 -9.11 5.37
CA PHE A 11 7.65 -10.14 4.39
C PHE A 11 6.97 -9.49 3.18
N ASP A 12 7.69 -9.38 2.07
CA ASP A 12 7.09 -8.97 0.80
C ASP A 12 6.50 -10.18 0.07
N GLU A 13 5.54 -9.94 -0.82
CA GLU A 13 4.89 -10.97 -1.64
C GLU A 13 4.44 -12.20 -0.82
N LEU A 14 3.76 -11.96 0.31
CA LEU A 14 3.34 -13.01 1.22
C LEU A 14 2.39 -14.03 0.54
N ASP A 15 1.70 -13.62 -0.52
CA ASP A 15 0.88 -14.46 -1.40
C ASP A 15 1.67 -15.52 -2.18
N SER A 16 2.98 -15.35 -2.36
CA SER A 16 3.84 -16.36 -2.99
C SER A 16 4.03 -17.59 -2.10
N ILE A 17 4.11 -17.37 -0.78
CA ILE A 17 4.39 -18.40 0.23
C ILE A 17 3.15 -18.86 0.99
N ALA A 18 2.11 -18.02 1.10
CA ALA A 18 0.95 -18.22 1.97
C ALA A 18 -0.36 -18.46 1.23
N LYS A 19 -0.32 -19.24 0.13
CA LYS A 19 -1.51 -19.58 -0.64
C LYS A 19 -2.44 -20.50 0.16
N SER A 20 -3.75 -20.29 0.03
CA SER A 20 -4.77 -21.15 0.64
C SER A 20 -4.56 -22.60 0.22
N ARG A 21 -4.56 -23.50 1.21
CA ARG A 21 -4.43 -24.94 1.03
C ARG A 21 -5.48 -25.46 0.04
N GLY A 22 -5.05 -26.21 -0.99
CA GLY A 22 -6.00 -26.96 -1.84
C GLY A 22 -5.79 -26.90 -3.36
N GLY A 23 -4.78 -26.19 -3.88
CA GLY A 23 -4.60 -26.03 -5.34
C GLY A 23 -3.87 -27.18 -6.07
N ASN A 24 -2.93 -27.88 -5.43
CA ASN A 24 -2.05 -28.83 -6.12
C ASN A 24 -2.07 -30.21 -5.45
N VAL A 25 -2.85 -31.15 -6.02
CA VAL A 25 -2.94 -32.57 -5.65
C VAL A 25 -1.75 -33.37 -6.23
N GLY A 26 -0.54 -32.85 -6.12
CA GLY A 26 0.66 -33.55 -6.58
C GLY A 26 1.90 -32.99 -5.89
N ASP A 27 2.51 -33.82 -5.03
CA ASP A 27 3.83 -33.86 -4.35
C ASP A 27 4.67 -32.58 -4.09
N ALA A 28 4.43 -31.47 -4.79
CA ALA A 28 5.07 -30.16 -4.62
C ALA A 28 4.34 -29.22 -3.64
N GLY A 29 3.11 -29.52 -3.22
CA GLY A 29 2.29 -28.66 -2.35
C GLY A 29 2.72 -28.63 -0.88
N GLY A 30 3.33 -29.70 -0.36
CA GLY A 30 3.64 -29.83 1.07
C GLY A 30 4.83 -28.99 1.56
N ALA A 31 5.65 -28.44 0.66
CA ALA A 31 6.78 -27.58 1.05
C ALA A 31 6.28 -26.20 1.50
N ALA A 32 5.40 -25.58 0.73
CA ALA A 32 4.80 -24.29 1.06
C ALA A 32 3.98 -24.39 2.37
N ASP A 33 3.17 -25.44 2.52
CA ASP A 33 2.39 -25.67 3.73
C ASP A 33 3.26 -25.80 4.98
N ARG A 34 4.40 -26.49 4.88
CA ARG A 34 5.36 -26.61 5.99
C ARG A 34 5.99 -25.26 6.35
N VAL A 35 6.33 -24.44 5.35
CA VAL A 35 6.87 -23.09 5.58
C VAL A 35 5.84 -22.20 6.27
N ILE A 36 4.58 -22.22 5.83
CA ILE A 36 3.49 -21.46 6.49
C ILE A 36 3.34 -21.89 7.95
N ASN A 37 3.25 -23.20 8.22
CA ASN A 37 3.12 -23.71 9.58
C ASN A 37 4.30 -23.29 10.47
N GLN A 38 5.51 -23.28 9.91
CA GLN A 38 6.69 -22.81 10.64
C GLN A 38 6.61 -21.31 10.94
N ILE A 39 6.19 -20.49 9.98
CA ILE A 39 6.00 -19.05 10.19
C ILE A 39 4.97 -18.81 11.30
N LEU A 40 3.82 -19.50 11.25
CA LEU A 40 2.78 -19.41 12.26
C LEU A 40 3.30 -19.81 13.66
N THR A 41 4.05 -20.90 13.75
CA THR A 41 4.64 -21.39 15.01
C THR A 41 5.68 -20.41 15.56
N GLU A 42 6.50 -19.82 14.69
CA GLU A 42 7.48 -18.81 15.10
C GLU A 42 6.81 -17.53 15.60
N MET A 43 5.72 -17.11 14.95
CA MET A 43 4.90 -15.96 15.34
C MET A 43 4.22 -16.19 16.70
N ASP A 44 3.57 -17.34 16.89
CA ASP A 44 2.93 -17.70 18.18
C ASP A 44 3.98 -17.86 19.30
N GLY A 45 5.17 -18.36 18.95
CA GLY A 45 6.31 -18.49 19.87
C GLY A 45 7.02 -17.17 20.19
N MET A 46 6.66 -16.07 19.53
CA MET A 46 7.15 -14.73 19.91
C MET A 46 6.34 -14.22 21.11
N GLY A 47 6.74 -14.61 22.32
CA GLY A 47 6.13 -14.06 23.52
C GLY A 47 6.24 -12.53 23.58
N ALA A 48 5.30 -11.89 24.29
CA ALA A 48 5.13 -10.43 24.42
C ALA A 48 6.37 -9.64 24.91
N LYS A 49 7.45 -10.32 25.31
CA LYS A 49 8.69 -9.71 25.84
C LYS A 49 9.72 -9.35 24.75
N LYS A 50 9.44 -9.61 23.47
CA LYS A 50 10.41 -9.36 22.38
C LYS A 50 9.93 -8.20 21.51
N ASN A 51 10.76 -7.17 21.39
CA ASN A 51 10.52 -5.98 20.56
C ASN A 51 10.73 -6.31 19.07
N VAL A 52 9.92 -7.20 18.52
CA VAL A 52 9.95 -7.56 17.10
C VAL A 52 8.59 -7.22 16.47
N PHE A 53 8.62 -6.36 15.46
CA PHE A 53 7.42 -5.97 14.71
C PHE A 53 7.41 -6.69 13.37
N ILE A 54 6.33 -7.38 13.03
CA ILE A 54 6.20 -8.09 11.75
C ILE A 54 5.25 -7.32 10.84
N ILE A 55 5.69 -7.10 9.60
CA ILE A 55 4.89 -6.50 8.53
C ILE A 55 4.85 -7.48 7.36
N GLY A 56 3.66 -7.74 6.83
CA GLY A 56 3.47 -8.50 5.59
C GLY A 56 2.86 -7.62 4.50
N ALA A 57 3.35 -7.74 3.27
CA ALA A 57 2.78 -7.12 2.08
C ALA A 57 2.31 -8.18 1.09
N THR A 58 1.22 -7.90 0.38
CA THR A 58 0.59 -8.83 -0.56
C THR A 58 -0.24 -8.06 -1.59
N ASN A 59 -0.24 -8.55 -2.83
CA ASN A 59 -1.10 -8.04 -3.90
C ASN A 59 -2.34 -8.93 -4.08
N ARG A 60 -2.38 -10.12 -3.45
CA ARG A 60 -3.47 -11.09 -3.57
C ARG A 60 -4.04 -11.43 -2.20
N PRO A 61 -4.78 -10.51 -1.55
CA PRO A 61 -5.35 -10.76 -0.24
C PRO A 61 -6.47 -11.83 -0.29
N ASP A 62 -6.99 -12.13 -1.47
CA ASP A 62 -8.01 -13.16 -1.74
C ASP A 62 -7.51 -14.60 -1.49
N ILE A 63 -6.22 -14.85 -1.63
CA ILE A 63 -5.64 -16.21 -1.53
C ILE A 63 -4.87 -16.47 -0.24
N ILE A 64 -4.85 -15.51 0.69
CA ILE A 64 -4.09 -15.62 1.94
C ILE A 64 -4.81 -16.58 2.89
N ASP A 65 -4.04 -17.48 3.52
CA ASP A 65 -4.56 -18.36 4.58
C ASP A 65 -5.14 -17.51 5.76
N PRO A 66 -6.44 -17.61 6.07
CA PRO A 66 -7.06 -16.90 7.17
C PRO A 66 -6.43 -17.19 8.53
N ALA A 67 -5.70 -18.30 8.69
CA ALA A 67 -4.97 -18.62 9.90
C ALA A 67 -3.89 -17.57 10.23
N ILE A 68 -3.27 -16.93 9.24
CA ILE A 68 -2.25 -15.89 9.45
C ILE A 68 -2.87 -14.60 10.01
N LEU A 69 -4.16 -14.35 9.70
CA LEU A 69 -4.87 -13.13 10.07
C LEU A 69 -5.54 -13.18 11.46
N ARG A 70 -5.35 -14.29 12.19
CA ARG A 70 -5.93 -14.46 13.53
C ARG A 70 -5.25 -13.53 14.55
N PRO A 71 -5.98 -13.10 15.61
CA PRO A 71 -5.42 -12.30 16.70
C PRO A 71 -4.10 -12.88 17.24
N GLY A 72 -3.11 -12.01 17.48
CA GLY A 72 -1.76 -12.41 17.93
C GLY A 72 -0.76 -12.73 16.82
N ARG A 73 -1.16 -12.69 15.54
CA ARG A 73 -0.31 -12.90 14.36
C ARG A 73 -0.25 -11.63 13.49
N LEU A 74 -0.73 -11.68 12.24
CA LEU A 74 -0.93 -10.49 11.39
C LEU A 74 -2.37 -9.99 11.58
N ASP A 75 -2.67 -9.49 12.78
CA ASP A 75 -4.03 -9.12 13.14
C ASP A 75 -4.43 -7.71 12.68
N GLN A 76 -3.49 -6.84 12.30
CA GLN A 76 -3.76 -5.53 11.70
C GLN A 76 -3.62 -5.59 10.18
N LEU A 77 -4.76 -5.56 9.46
CA LEU A 77 -4.77 -5.42 8.00
C LEU A 77 -4.98 -3.96 7.63
N ILE A 78 -4.05 -3.41 6.86
CA ILE A 78 -4.09 -2.03 6.39
C ILE A 78 -4.22 -2.07 4.86
N TYR A 79 -5.31 -1.49 4.35
CA TYR A 79 -5.49 -1.33 2.91
C TYR A 79 -4.77 -0.07 2.43
N ILE A 80 -3.91 -0.21 1.41
CA ILE A 80 -3.20 0.89 0.77
C ILE A 80 -3.86 1.13 -0.61
N PRO A 81 -4.70 2.17 -0.76
CA PRO A 81 -5.37 2.47 -2.02
C PRO A 81 -4.41 3.12 -3.04
N LEU A 82 -4.88 3.24 -4.29
CA LEU A 82 -4.23 4.10 -5.27
C LEU A 82 -4.27 5.58 -4.81
N PRO A 83 -3.26 6.39 -5.19
CA PRO A 83 -3.16 7.77 -4.74
C PRO A 83 -4.29 8.65 -5.32
N ASP A 84 -4.93 9.44 -4.45
CA ASP A 84 -5.84 10.51 -4.83
C ASP A 84 -5.08 11.69 -5.48
N GLU A 85 -5.80 12.69 -6.03
CA GLU A 85 -5.17 13.82 -6.73
C GLU A 85 -4.10 14.53 -5.88
N LYS A 86 -4.40 14.78 -4.60
CA LYS A 86 -3.46 15.42 -3.67
C LYS A 86 -2.24 14.55 -3.39
N SER A 87 -2.44 13.24 -3.21
CA SER A 87 -1.34 12.28 -3.03
C SER A 87 -0.48 12.18 -4.28
N ARG A 88 -1.07 12.22 -5.49
CA ARG A 88 -0.32 12.24 -6.75
C ARG A 88 0.56 13.49 -6.85
N GLU A 89 0.03 14.66 -6.53
CA GLU A 89 0.81 15.89 -6.45
C GLU A 89 1.96 15.78 -5.42
N ALA A 90 1.69 15.21 -4.25
CA ALA A 90 2.70 14.98 -3.22
C ALA A 90 3.79 13.99 -3.69
N ILE A 91 3.42 12.94 -4.42
CA ILE A 91 4.35 11.97 -5.02
C ILE A 91 5.25 12.66 -6.05
N PHE A 92 4.69 13.50 -6.93
CA PHE A 92 5.48 14.30 -7.87
C PHE A 92 6.47 15.21 -7.15
N LYS A 93 6.02 15.96 -6.14
CA LYS A 93 6.88 16.83 -5.31
C LYS A 93 7.96 16.04 -4.58
N ALA A 94 7.64 14.85 -4.07
CA ALA A 94 8.60 14.00 -3.36
C ALA A 94 9.68 13.45 -4.31
N ASN A 95 9.27 12.98 -5.49
CA ASN A 95 10.19 12.45 -6.51
C ASN A 95 11.10 13.53 -7.08
N LEU A 96 10.59 14.76 -7.26
CA LEU A 96 11.33 15.87 -7.86
C LEU A 96 12.01 16.77 -6.81
N ARG A 97 11.94 16.44 -5.51
CA ARG A 97 12.43 17.29 -4.41
C ARG A 97 13.90 17.70 -4.54
N LYS A 98 14.71 16.86 -5.18
CA LYS A 98 16.15 17.09 -5.37
C LYS A 98 16.53 17.33 -6.84
N SER A 99 15.54 17.57 -7.71
CA SER A 99 15.74 17.75 -9.14
C SER A 99 15.46 19.21 -9.53
N PRO A 100 16.26 19.80 -10.44
CA PRO A 100 15.98 21.11 -10.99
C PRO A 100 14.77 21.00 -11.92
N VAL A 101 13.65 21.61 -11.56
CA VAL A 101 12.41 21.63 -12.35
C VAL A 101 12.12 23.06 -12.75
N ALA A 102 11.87 23.27 -14.04
CA ALA A 102 11.61 24.59 -14.57
C ALA A 102 10.26 25.14 -14.05
N LYS A 103 10.17 26.46 -13.93
CA LYS A 103 8.98 27.15 -13.37
C LYS A 103 7.71 26.99 -14.22
N ASP A 104 7.85 26.56 -15.47
CA ASP A 104 6.76 26.33 -16.41
C ASP A 104 6.07 24.96 -16.23
N VAL A 105 6.59 24.11 -15.33
CA VAL A 105 6.01 22.79 -15.02
C VAL A 105 4.93 22.89 -13.95
N ASP A 106 3.68 22.68 -14.36
CA ASP A 106 2.54 22.59 -13.44
C ASP A 106 2.30 21.14 -12.97
N LEU A 107 2.84 20.80 -11.79
CA LEU A 107 2.65 19.49 -11.17
C LEU A 107 1.19 19.21 -10.76
N SER A 108 0.42 20.25 -10.42
CA SER A 108 -0.99 20.10 -10.05
C SER A 108 -1.82 19.73 -11.28
N TYR A 109 -1.53 20.31 -12.44
CA TYR A 109 -2.15 19.90 -13.71
C TYR A 109 -1.82 18.45 -14.07
N ILE A 110 -0.54 18.05 -13.96
CA ILE A 110 -0.09 16.68 -14.22
C ILE A 110 -0.79 15.69 -13.27
N ALA A 111 -0.97 16.05 -11.99
CA ALA A 111 -1.69 15.23 -11.02
C ALA A 111 -3.17 15.02 -11.38
N LYS A 112 -3.84 16.03 -11.97
CA LYS A 112 -5.24 15.93 -12.43
C LYS A 112 -5.41 14.93 -13.57
N VAL A 113 -4.51 14.97 -14.55
CA VAL A 113 -4.61 14.12 -15.76
C VAL A 113 -4.14 12.68 -15.53
N THR A 114 -3.41 12.40 -14.44
CA THR A 114 -2.86 11.07 -14.11
C THR A 114 -3.79 10.24 -13.21
N HIS A 115 -5.10 10.34 -13.42
CA HIS A 115 -6.05 9.55 -12.65
C HIS A 115 -5.84 8.04 -12.84
N GLY A 116 -5.82 7.30 -11.72
CA GLY A 116 -5.65 5.84 -11.73
C GLY A 116 -4.22 5.35 -11.99
N PHE A 117 -3.22 6.24 -11.92
CA PHE A 117 -1.81 5.88 -11.94
C PHE A 117 -1.34 5.44 -10.55
N SER A 118 -0.50 4.41 -10.50
CA SER A 118 0.17 3.99 -9.28
C SER A 118 1.33 4.92 -8.93
N GLY A 119 1.82 4.89 -7.69
CA GLY A 119 3.02 5.65 -7.31
C GLY A 119 4.26 5.29 -8.14
N ALA A 120 4.36 4.03 -8.59
CA ALA A 120 5.42 3.59 -9.49
C ALA A 120 5.29 4.24 -10.88
N ASP A 121 4.07 4.30 -11.43
CA ASP A 121 3.82 4.90 -12.74
C ASP A 121 4.18 6.40 -12.73
N LEU A 122 3.83 7.13 -11.65
CA LEU A 122 4.19 8.54 -11.49
C LEU A 122 5.71 8.75 -11.38
N THR A 123 6.38 7.83 -10.68
CA THR A 123 7.84 7.85 -10.53
C THR A 123 8.53 7.60 -11.88
N GLU A 124 8.01 6.68 -12.68
CA GLU A 124 8.51 6.41 -14.04
C GLU A 124 8.40 7.65 -14.94
N ILE A 125 7.26 8.38 -14.88
CA ILE A 125 7.09 9.64 -15.61
C ILE A 125 8.19 10.64 -15.23
N CYS A 126 8.45 10.81 -13.93
CA CYS A 126 9.50 11.72 -13.44
C CYS A 126 10.89 11.29 -13.93
N GLN A 127 11.22 10.01 -13.83
CA GLN A 127 12.51 9.46 -14.27
C GLN A 127 12.70 9.64 -15.77
N ARG A 128 11.64 9.45 -16.57
CA ARG A 128 11.67 9.61 -18.02
C ARG A 128 11.87 11.06 -18.42
N ALA A 129 11.15 11.99 -17.80
CA ALA A 129 11.33 13.43 -18.02
C ALA A 129 12.76 13.87 -17.68
N CYS A 130 13.31 13.38 -16.57
CA CYS A 130 14.70 13.63 -16.17
C CYS A 130 15.72 13.09 -17.21
N LYS A 131 15.53 11.85 -17.69
CA LYS A 131 16.39 11.27 -18.74
C LYS A 131 16.35 12.07 -20.04
N LEU A 132 15.18 12.59 -20.42
CA LEU A 132 15.04 13.43 -21.61
C LEU A 132 15.79 14.76 -21.44
N ALA A 133 15.68 15.39 -20.27
CA ALA A 133 16.43 16.61 -19.96
C ALA A 133 17.94 16.40 -20.04
N ILE A 134 18.45 15.31 -19.45
CA ILE A 134 19.88 14.95 -19.51
C ILE A 134 20.31 14.74 -20.97
N ARG A 135 19.50 14.02 -21.77
CA ARG A 135 19.80 13.76 -23.17
C ARG A 135 19.87 15.05 -23.98
N GLN A 136 18.93 15.98 -23.77
CA GLN A 136 18.92 17.29 -24.42
C GLN A 136 20.14 18.13 -24.03
N SER A 137 20.54 18.11 -22.76
CA SER A 137 21.72 18.82 -22.25
C SER A 137 22.98 18.35 -22.96
N ILE A 138 23.20 17.03 -23.01
CA ILE A 138 24.37 16.42 -23.67
C ILE A 138 24.40 16.77 -25.16
N GLU A 139 23.25 16.71 -25.84
CA GLU A 139 23.16 17.06 -27.27
C GLU A 139 23.48 18.54 -27.53
N THR A 140 23.04 19.43 -26.63
CA THR A 140 23.29 20.86 -26.71
C THR A 140 24.77 21.17 -26.48
N GLU A 141 25.40 20.51 -25.51
CA GLU A 141 26.84 20.63 -25.23
C GLU A 141 27.69 20.18 -26.42
N ILE A 142 27.41 18.98 -26.97
CA ILE A 142 28.10 18.47 -28.17
C ILE A 142 27.95 19.44 -29.35
N ARG A 143 26.77 20.03 -29.53
CA ARG A 143 26.52 21.01 -30.59
C ARG A 143 27.35 22.27 -30.38
N ARG A 144 27.39 22.80 -29.15
CA ARG A 144 28.17 24.00 -28.79
C ARG A 144 29.66 23.77 -28.98
N GLU A 145 30.19 22.60 -28.65
CA GLU A 145 31.57 22.22 -28.92
C GLU A 145 31.89 22.20 -30.42
N ARG A 146 31.01 21.62 -31.25
CA ARG A 146 31.19 21.59 -32.71
C ARG A 146 31.19 22.99 -33.32
N GLU A 147 30.30 23.87 -32.87
CA GLU A 147 30.22 25.26 -33.33
C GLU A 147 31.46 26.07 -32.92
N ARG A 148 31.99 25.87 -31.70
CA ARG A 148 33.28 26.44 -31.26
C ARG A 148 34.46 25.94 -32.10
N ALA A 149 34.47 24.68 -32.48
CA ALA A 149 35.51 24.11 -33.34
C ALA A 149 35.48 24.65 -34.78
N THR A 150 34.31 25.09 -35.27
CA THR A 150 34.16 25.64 -36.63
C THR A 150 34.43 27.13 -36.74
N ASN A 151 34.24 27.92 -35.67
CA ASN A 151 34.45 29.39 -35.67
C ASN A 151 35.36 29.86 -34.51
N PRO A 152 36.69 29.69 -34.62
CA PRO A 152 37.64 30.03 -33.55
C PRO A 152 37.72 31.53 -33.20
N ASN A 153 37.31 32.43 -34.11
CA ASN A 153 37.35 33.88 -33.90
C ASN A 153 36.15 34.44 -33.09
N SER A 154 35.15 33.63 -32.77
CA SER A 154 34.03 34.03 -31.90
C SER A 154 34.26 33.64 -30.43
N ALA A 155 35.45 33.15 -30.09
CA ALA A 155 35.78 32.55 -28.79
C ALA A 155 36.38 33.52 -27.76
N MET A 156 36.24 34.83 -27.96
CA MET A 156 36.50 35.83 -26.92
C MET A 156 35.19 36.45 -26.48
N ASP A 157 34.39 35.71 -25.71
CA ASP A 157 33.68 36.28 -24.56
C ASP A 157 32.85 35.21 -23.83
N LEU A 158 32.89 35.35 -22.51
CA LEU A 158 32.05 34.74 -21.47
C LEU A 158 32.49 33.35 -21.02
N ASP A 159 33.07 33.34 -19.81
CA ASP A 159 32.77 32.37 -18.75
C ASP A 159 31.24 32.29 -18.56
N GLU A 160 30.53 31.78 -19.57
CA GLU A 160 29.09 31.68 -19.58
C GLU A 160 28.77 30.47 -18.71
N ASP A 161 28.46 30.74 -17.43
CA ASP A 161 27.98 29.79 -16.44
C ASP A 161 27.12 28.73 -17.13
N ASP A 162 27.56 27.47 -17.13
CA ASP A 162 26.77 26.37 -17.66
C ASP A 162 25.53 26.23 -16.79
N PRO A 163 24.34 26.69 -17.26
CA PRO A 163 23.17 26.72 -16.41
C PRO A 163 22.76 25.28 -16.14
N VAL A 164 22.52 24.95 -14.87
CA VAL A 164 22.08 23.60 -14.49
C VAL A 164 20.86 23.23 -15.33
N PRO A 165 20.92 22.12 -16.11
CA PRO A 165 19.81 21.75 -17.00
C PRO A 165 18.56 21.45 -16.17
N GLU A 166 17.49 22.21 -16.44
CA GLU A 166 16.22 22.06 -15.75
C GLU A 166 15.27 21.12 -16.52
N ILE A 167 14.43 20.38 -15.78
CA ILE A 167 13.36 19.59 -16.38
C ILE A 167 12.23 20.53 -16.80
N THR A 168 12.13 20.79 -18.10
CA THR A 168 11.08 21.62 -18.71
C THR A 168 9.76 20.89 -18.93
N ARG A 169 8.71 21.66 -19.24
CA ARG A 169 7.39 21.14 -19.63
C ARG A 169 7.45 20.18 -20.82
N ALA A 170 8.30 20.44 -21.81
CA ALA A 170 8.43 19.60 -23.00
C ALA A 170 8.84 18.16 -22.65
N HIS A 171 9.72 17.99 -21.67
CA HIS A 171 10.14 16.66 -21.20
C HIS A 171 9.00 15.88 -20.55
N PHE A 172 8.13 16.56 -19.80
CA PHE A 172 6.93 15.94 -19.22
C PHE A 172 5.90 15.59 -20.29
N GLU A 173 5.70 16.45 -21.30
CA GLU A 173 4.79 16.15 -22.41
C GLU A 173 5.25 14.92 -23.19
N GLU A 174 6.54 14.78 -23.45
CA GLU A 174 7.09 13.60 -24.11
C GLU A 174 7.04 12.36 -23.21
N ALA A 175 7.36 12.49 -21.92
CA ALA A 175 7.26 11.39 -20.96
C ALA A 175 5.82 10.86 -20.85
N MET A 176 4.83 11.75 -20.85
CA MET A 176 3.40 11.41 -20.77
C MET A 176 2.88 10.62 -21.96
N ARG A 177 3.43 10.81 -23.17
CA ARG A 177 2.99 10.06 -24.36
C ARG A 177 3.20 8.55 -24.23
N PHE A 178 4.16 8.14 -23.43
CA PHE A 178 4.48 6.73 -23.20
C PHE A 178 4.01 6.22 -21.85
N ALA A 179 3.46 7.09 -21.02
CA ALA A 179 2.98 6.73 -19.70
C ALA A 179 1.73 5.84 -19.83
N ARG A 180 1.76 4.68 -19.18
CA ARG A 180 0.65 3.73 -19.15
C ARG A 180 0.34 3.37 -17.71
N ARG A 181 -0.94 3.23 -17.39
CA ARG A 181 -1.40 2.74 -16.10
C ARG A 181 -1.01 1.26 -15.96
N SER A 182 -0.36 0.92 -14.87
CA SER A 182 -0.01 -0.48 -14.57
C SER A 182 -1.18 -1.28 -14.00
N VAL A 183 -2.15 -0.60 -13.37
CA VAL A 183 -3.30 -1.23 -12.70
C VAL A 183 -4.58 -1.01 -13.50
N SER A 184 -5.31 -2.10 -13.77
CA SER A 184 -6.58 -2.07 -14.50
C SER A 184 -7.76 -1.62 -13.63
N ASP A 185 -8.80 -1.05 -14.24
CA ASP A 185 -10.01 -0.64 -13.52
C ASP A 185 -10.75 -1.82 -12.86
N ASN A 186 -10.62 -3.02 -13.43
CA ASN A 186 -11.19 -4.23 -12.85
C ASN A 186 -10.50 -4.61 -11.55
N ASP A 187 -9.18 -4.47 -11.48
CA ASP A 187 -8.44 -4.82 -10.26
C ASP A 187 -8.68 -3.79 -9.16
N ILE A 188 -8.78 -2.50 -9.51
CA ILE A 188 -9.15 -1.43 -8.56
C ILE A 188 -10.48 -1.76 -7.89
N ARG A 189 -11.51 -2.11 -8.67
CA ARG A 189 -12.83 -2.49 -8.13
C ARG A 189 -12.76 -3.70 -7.20
N LYS A 190 -11.97 -4.72 -7.56
CA LYS A 190 -11.78 -5.91 -6.70
C LYS A 190 -11.16 -5.51 -5.36
N TYR A 191 -10.12 -4.67 -5.37
CA TYR A 191 -9.46 -4.22 -4.14
C TYR A 191 -10.38 -3.36 -3.27
N GLU A 192 -11.17 -2.47 -3.87
CA GLU A 192 -12.15 -1.65 -3.14
C GLU A 192 -13.24 -2.51 -2.49
N MET A 193 -13.80 -3.48 -3.21
CA MET A 193 -14.78 -4.42 -2.65
C MET A 193 -14.20 -5.23 -1.48
N PHE A 194 -12.96 -5.69 -1.61
CA PHE A 194 -12.27 -6.42 -0.56
C PHE A 194 -12.06 -5.53 0.68
N ALA A 195 -11.59 -4.29 0.49
CA ALA A 195 -11.37 -3.34 1.58
C ALA A 195 -12.67 -3.02 2.36
N GLN A 196 -13.80 -2.84 1.66
CA GLN A 196 -15.11 -2.63 2.28
C GLN A 196 -15.57 -3.84 3.10
N THR A 197 -15.42 -5.05 2.53
CA THR A 197 -15.79 -6.31 3.22
C THR A 197 -14.95 -6.53 4.48
N LEU A 198 -13.67 -6.18 4.42
CA LEU A 198 -12.75 -6.31 5.53
C LEU A 198 -13.08 -5.33 6.68
N GLN A 199 -13.46 -4.09 6.36
CA GLN A 199 -13.94 -3.14 7.36
C GLN A 199 -15.25 -3.59 8.02
N GLN A 200 -16.18 -4.17 7.25
CA GLN A 200 -17.45 -4.67 7.76
C GLN A 200 -17.28 -5.88 8.68
N SER A 201 -16.47 -6.87 8.30
CA SER A 201 -16.24 -8.09 9.10
C SER A 201 -15.55 -7.83 10.44
N ARG A 202 -14.83 -6.70 10.57
CA ARG A 202 -14.16 -6.27 11.81
C ARG A 202 -14.94 -5.22 12.60
N GLY A 203 -16.09 -4.78 12.10
CA GLY A 203 -16.97 -3.77 12.71
C GLY A 203 -17.75 -4.23 13.93
N PHE A 204 -17.18 -5.08 14.80
CA PHE A 204 -17.81 -5.49 16.07
C PHE A 204 -17.60 -4.44 17.18
N GLY A 205 -16.66 -3.50 17.01
CA GLY A 205 -16.24 -2.55 18.04
C GLY A 205 -16.92 -1.18 18.02
N THR A 206 -17.66 -0.81 16.97
CA THR A 206 -18.31 0.51 16.89
C THR A 206 -19.73 0.53 17.44
N ASN A 207 -20.38 -0.65 17.55
CA ASN A 207 -21.75 -0.79 18.06
C ASN A 207 -21.84 -1.46 19.44
N PHE A 208 -20.70 -1.72 20.11
CA PHE A 208 -20.71 -2.24 21.47
C PHE A 208 -20.92 -1.09 22.46
N ARG A 209 -22.16 -0.95 22.94
CA ARG A 209 -22.52 -0.03 24.03
C ARG A 209 -22.96 -0.85 25.23
N PHE A 210 -22.29 -0.68 26.37
CA PHE A 210 -22.79 -1.23 27.63
C PHE A 210 -24.19 -0.70 27.91
N PRO A 211 -25.14 -1.51 28.39
CA PRO A 211 -26.41 -1.00 28.88
C PRO A 211 -26.11 -0.03 30.01
N SER A 212 -26.43 1.25 29.82
CA SER A 212 -26.26 2.27 30.84
C SER A 212 -27.25 2.00 31.97
N GLY A 213 -26.76 1.38 33.04
CA GLY A 213 -27.52 1.19 34.28
C GLY A 213 -27.54 2.48 35.09
N ALA A 214 -28.71 3.14 35.17
CA ALA A 214 -29.13 3.97 36.30
C ALA A 214 -30.62 4.40 36.15
N GLY A 215 -31.48 3.85 37.02
CA GLY A 215 -32.53 4.63 37.70
C GLY A 215 -34.00 4.54 37.26
N GLY A 216 -34.80 3.74 37.99
CA GLY A 216 -36.15 4.14 38.44
C GLY A 216 -37.36 3.42 37.83
N PRO A 217 -38.30 2.86 38.64
CA PRO A 217 -39.38 2.01 38.18
C PRO A 217 -40.56 2.82 37.63
N THR A 218 -41.10 2.43 36.48
CA THR A 218 -42.43 2.85 36.04
C THR A 218 -43.22 1.63 35.56
N ALA A 219 -44.23 1.29 36.36
CA ALA A 219 -45.41 0.52 36.01
C ALA A 219 -46.58 1.19 36.78
N PRO A 220 -47.86 1.08 36.35
CA PRO A 220 -48.40 -0.05 35.59
C PRO A 220 -49.39 0.28 34.46
N GLY A 221 -49.64 -0.73 33.63
CA GLY A 221 -50.72 -0.80 32.64
C GLY A 221 -50.19 -1.50 31.39
N GLY A 222 -50.61 -2.69 30.97
CA GLY A 222 -51.74 -3.54 31.32
C GLY A 222 -52.12 -4.30 30.05
N THR A 223 -52.32 -5.62 30.17
CA THR A 223 -52.86 -6.59 29.20
C THR A 223 -51.98 -7.09 28.05
N GLY A 224 -51.93 -8.42 27.93
CA GLY A 224 -51.32 -9.17 26.82
C GLY A 224 -50.58 -10.41 27.29
N GLY A 225 -51.30 -11.44 27.72
CA GLY A 225 -50.71 -12.69 28.21
C GLY A 225 -50.15 -13.57 27.10
N ASP A 226 -49.08 -14.29 27.42
CA ASP A 226 -48.82 -15.62 26.87
C ASP A 226 -47.96 -16.41 27.87
N GLN A 227 -48.43 -17.61 28.23
CA GLN A 227 -47.81 -18.53 29.17
C GLN A 227 -46.89 -19.48 28.40
N GLY A 228 -45.57 -19.28 28.51
CA GLY A 228 -44.55 -20.22 28.06
C GLY A 228 -43.75 -20.75 29.25
N ASN A 229 -44.17 -21.91 29.74
CA ASN A 229 -43.65 -22.65 30.90
C ASN A 229 -42.17 -23.05 30.72
N PHE A 230 -41.25 -22.48 31.51
CA PHE A 230 -39.89 -23.02 31.71
C PHE A 230 -39.83 -23.67 33.09
N GLN A 231 -39.69 -24.98 33.08
CA GLN A 231 -39.60 -25.83 34.25
C GLN A 231 -38.11 -26.05 34.55
N ASP A 232 -37.70 -25.63 35.75
CA ASP A 232 -36.38 -25.91 36.33
C ASP A 232 -36.21 -27.42 36.51
N ASP A 233 -35.13 -27.98 35.97
CA ASP A 233 -34.59 -29.28 36.36
C ASP A 233 -33.22 -29.02 37.01
N PRO A 234 -33.05 -29.27 38.32
CA PRO A 234 -31.75 -29.37 38.95
C PRO A 234 -31.24 -30.82 38.82
N GLU A 235 -29.92 -30.99 38.96
CA GLU A 235 -29.20 -32.27 39.11
C GLU A 235 -28.71 -32.91 37.80
N ASP A 236 -27.41 -32.78 37.53
CA ASP A 236 -26.52 -33.96 37.48
C ASP A 236 -25.05 -33.51 37.41
N ASP A 237 -24.47 -33.39 38.60
CA ASP A 237 -23.03 -33.54 38.85
C ASP A 237 -22.71 -35.04 38.80
N LEU A 238 -22.16 -35.53 37.68
CA LEU A 238 -21.53 -36.85 37.65
C LEU A 238 -20.45 -36.88 36.57
N TYR A 239 -19.19 -36.63 36.96
CA TYR A 239 -18.07 -37.56 36.82
C TYR A 239 -16.77 -36.85 37.22
N SER A 240 -16.09 -37.49 38.17
CA SER A 240 -14.76 -37.20 38.70
C SER A 240 -13.65 -37.31 37.66
#